data_AF-A0A167RDD8-F1
#
_entry.id   AF-A0A167RDD8-F1
#
_cell.length_a   1.000
_cell.length_b   1.000
_cell.length_c   1.000
_cell.angle_alpha   90.00
_cell.angle_beta   90.00
_cell.angle_gamma   90.00
#
_symmetry.space_group_name_H-M   'P 1'
#
loop_
_entity.id
_entity.type
_entity.pdbx_description
1 polymer ?
#
loop_
_entity_poly.entity_id
_entity_poly.type
_entity_poly.pdbx_seq_one_letter_code
_entity_poly.pdbx_strand_id
1 'polypeptide(L)'
;MDDEDAWMDEDEMTEKGTADREWNSLADKYTNDGYREGITVGKEAHLQDGFDQGFSQTGVPVGRRLGNLRGTAAALLQYFTQLQSQAAADVNVSTQLGADLQEIKSITQGLAELQFREVAPRDAEAIAHAREHGIDDEEDAGDQLAKALGGMKTVDGQIRLKELSDSLHALLTKLGLQQMYRIPDK
;
A
#
# COMPACT_ATOMS: atom_id res chain seq x y z
N MET A 1 13.67 -53.43 63.87
CA MET A 1 13.88 -53.26 62.42
C MET A 1 13.22 -51.94 62.15
N ASP A 2 14.04 -50.95 61.82
CA ASP A 2 13.68 -49.53 61.84
C ASP A 2 12.58 -49.26 60.81
N ASP A 3 11.40 -48.95 61.34
CA ASP A 3 10.42 -48.11 60.68
C ASP A 3 10.99 -46.69 60.69
N GLU A 4 11.22 -46.08 59.54
CA GLU A 4 11.04 -44.64 59.32
C GLU A 4 11.46 -44.29 57.88
N ASP A 5 10.43 -44.06 57.06
CA ASP A 5 10.43 -43.31 55.81
C ASP A 5 11.02 -41.90 56.03
N ALA A 6 12.32 -41.82 56.27
CA ALA A 6 13.06 -40.61 56.60
C ALA A 6 13.30 -39.68 55.40
N TRP A 7 12.41 -39.66 54.40
CA TRP A 7 12.62 -38.90 53.15
C TRP A 7 11.36 -38.33 52.50
N MET A 8 10.29 -38.06 53.24
CA MET A 8 9.23 -37.15 52.77
C MET A 8 9.22 -35.93 53.69
N ASP A 9 9.89 -34.87 53.28
CA ASP A 9 9.75 -33.54 53.89
C ASP A 9 8.25 -33.22 53.97
N GLU A 10 7.68 -33.24 55.18
CA GLU A 10 6.25 -33.03 55.43
C GLU A 10 5.75 -31.64 54.98
N ASP A 11 6.66 -30.70 54.73
CA ASP A 11 6.34 -29.39 54.13
C ASP A 11 6.04 -29.49 52.62
N GLU A 12 6.40 -30.59 51.95
CA GLU A 12 6.26 -30.74 50.50
C GLU A 12 4.85 -31.17 50.05
N MET A 13 4.02 -31.68 50.96
CA MET A 13 2.68 -32.22 50.69
C MET A 13 1.54 -31.46 51.39
N THR A 14 1.77 -30.22 51.83
CA THR A 14 0.69 -29.38 52.36
C THR A 14 -0.02 -28.64 51.22
N GLU A 15 -1.35 -28.57 51.28
CA GLU A 15 -2.21 -27.84 50.32
C GLU A 15 -1.76 -26.37 50.13
N LYS A 16 -1.14 -25.80 51.16
CA LYS A 16 -0.54 -24.46 51.16
C LYS A 16 0.76 -24.38 50.37
N GLY A 17 1.67 -25.35 50.52
CA GLY A 17 2.91 -25.42 49.74
C GLY A 17 2.66 -25.70 48.25
N THR A 18 1.62 -26.49 47.92
CA THR A 18 1.17 -26.66 46.52
C THR A 18 0.53 -25.39 45.98
N ALA A 19 -0.32 -24.72 46.77
CA ALA A 19 -0.93 -23.46 46.37
C ALA A 19 0.12 -22.37 46.10
N ASP A 20 1.11 -22.20 46.97
CA ASP A 20 2.16 -21.18 46.79
C ASP A 20 3.01 -21.44 45.54
N ARG A 21 3.28 -22.71 45.19
CA ARG A 21 3.95 -23.09 43.93
C ARG A 21 3.09 -22.78 42.71
N GLU A 22 1.79 -23.08 42.76
CA GLU A 22 0.86 -22.76 41.68
C GLU A 22 0.72 -21.24 41.50
N TRP A 23 0.63 -20.48 42.59
CA TRP A 23 0.59 -19.02 42.58
C TRP A 23 1.85 -18.41 41.96
N ASN A 24 3.03 -18.89 42.34
CA ASN A 24 4.29 -18.41 41.76
C ASN A 24 4.39 -18.76 40.28
N SER A 25 4.06 -20.00 39.88
CA SER A 25 4.04 -20.41 38.47
C SER A 25 3.07 -19.56 37.64
N LEU A 26 1.91 -19.24 38.21
CA LEU A 26 0.90 -18.42 37.58
C LEU A 26 1.38 -16.96 37.44
N ALA A 27 2.01 -16.40 38.47
CA ALA A 27 2.56 -15.05 38.46
C ALA A 27 3.70 -14.89 37.43
N ASP A 28 4.59 -15.87 37.32
CA ASP A 28 5.68 -15.89 36.34
C ASP A 28 5.13 -15.93 34.90
N LYS A 29 4.10 -16.75 34.67
CA LYS A 29 3.42 -16.81 33.37
C LYS A 29 2.77 -15.48 33.01
N TYR A 30 1.99 -14.88 33.92
CA TYR A 30 1.36 -13.58 33.67
C TYR A 30 2.37 -12.46 33.42
N THR A 31 3.50 -12.47 34.11
CA THR A 31 4.57 -11.48 33.92
C THR A 31 5.23 -11.64 32.55
N ASN A 32 5.57 -12.86 32.17
CA ASN A 32 6.22 -13.15 30.90
C ASN A 32 5.28 -12.93 29.70
N ASP A 33 4.04 -13.38 29.82
CA ASP A 33 3.01 -13.19 28.79
C ASP A 33 2.66 -11.71 28.66
N GLY A 34 2.51 -10.98 29.77
CA GLY A 34 2.25 -9.54 29.77
C GLY A 34 3.41 -8.73 29.17
N TYR A 35 4.66 -9.11 29.41
CA TYR A 35 5.82 -8.48 28.79
C TYR A 35 5.87 -8.73 27.27
N ARG A 36 5.64 -9.97 26.85
CA ARG A 36 5.58 -10.34 25.44
C ARG A 36 4.43 -9.63 24.72
N GLU A 37 3.25 -9.61 25.33
CA GLU A 37 2.07 -8.92 24.81
C GLU A 37 2.33 -7.41 24.72
N GLY A 38 2.94 -6.79 25.74
CA GLY A 38 3.34 -5.39 25.71
C GLY A 38 4.31 -5.05 24.58
N ILE A 39 5.30 -5.91 24.30
CA ILE A 39 6.20 -5.75 23.14
C ILE A 39 5.42 -5.85 21.83
N THR A 40 4.54 -6.84 21.70
CA THR A 40 3.74 -7.04 20.48
C THR A 40 2.82 -5.84 20.24
N VAL A 41 2.08 -5.41 21.25
CA VAL A 41 1.17 -4.26 21.17
C VAL A 41 1.94 -2.97 20.87
N GLY A 42 3.10 -2.76 21.48
CA GLY A 42 3.94 -1.59 21.19
C GLY A 42 4.45 -1.56 19.74
N LYS A 43 4.90 -2.70 19.21
CA LYS A 43 5.31 -2.83 17.81
C LYS A 43 4.15 -2.60 16.85
N GLU A 44 2.98 -3.14 17.16
CA GLU A 44 1.78 -3.01 16.35
C GLU A 44 1.26 -1.55 16.35
N ALA A 45 1.28 -0.87 17.49
CA ALA A 45 0.90 0.54 17.59
C ALA A 45 1.76 1.44 16.70
N HIS A 46 3.09 1.29 16.75
CA HIS A 46 4.00 2.05 15.90
C HIS A 46 3.86 1.70 14.41
N LEU A 47 3.59 0.43 14.08
CA LEU A 47 3.34 0.01 12.71
C LEU A 47 2.04 0.62 12.14
N GLN A 48 0.98 0.65 12.94
CA GLN A 48 -0.31 1.16 12.51
C GLN A 48 -0.28 2.67 12.27
N ASP A 49 0.38 3.43 13.15
CA ASP A 49 0.55 4.87 12.97
C ASP A 49 1.32 5.19 11.67
N GLY A 50 2.39 4.44 11.39
CA GLY A 50 3.15 4.57 10.14
C GLY A 50 2.33 4.23 8.90
N PHE A 51 1.49 3.19 8.98
CA PHE A 51 0.57 2.85 7.89
C PHE A 51 -0.47 3.94 7.66
N ASP A 52 -1.11 4.44 8.72
CA ASP A 52 -2.16 5.46 8.63
C ASP A 52 -1.61 6.77 8.04
N GLN A 53 -0.37 7.12 8.40
CA GLN A 53 0.36 8.23 7.82
C GLN A 53 0.62 8.01 6.32
N GLY A 54 1.23 6.88 5.95
CA GLY A 54 1.51 6.56 4.54
C GLY A 54 0.25 6.47 3.69
N PHE A 55 -0.83 5.91 4.24
CA PHE A 55 -2.13 5.81 3.58
C PHE A 55 -2.74 7.20 3.34
N SER A 56 -2.78 8.06 4.35
CA SER A 56 -3.41 9.39 4.25
C SER A 56 -2.60 10.36 3.39
N GLN A 57 -1.27 10.39 3.56
CA GLN A 57 -0.40 11.37 2.90
C GLN A 57 -0.04 10.97 1.47
N THR A 58 0.13 9.67 1.20
CA THR A 58 0.62 9.19 -0.09
C THR A 58 -0.38 8.30 -0.81
N GLY A 59 -0.92 7.29 -0.11
CA GLY A 59 -1.85 6.30 -0.66
C GLY A 59 -3.09 6.91 -1.28
N VAL A 60 -3.83 7.69 -0.49
CA VAL A 60 -5.10 8.31 -0.88
C VAL A 60 -4.92 9.31 -2.03
N PRO A 61 -3.97 10.28 -1.98
CA PRO A 61 -3.82 11.25 -3.07
C PRO A 61 -3.40 10.60 -4.40
N VAL A 62 -2.41 9.69 -4.37
CA VAL A 62 -1.93 8.99 -5.57
C VAL A 62 -3.01 8.07 -6.13
N GLY A 63 -3.66 7.30 -5.26
CA GLY A 63 -4.74 6.39 -5.63
C GLY A 63 -5.94 7.12 -6.26
N ARG A 64 -6.37 8.24 -5.66
CA ARG A 64 -7.45 9.08 -6.21
C ARG A 64 -7.09 9.64 -7.58
N ARG A 65 -5.88 10.18 -7.73
CA ARG A 65 -5.43 10.75 -9.01
C ARG A 65 -5.41 9.69 -10.12
N LEU A 66 -4.83 8.52 -9.85
CA LEU A 66 -4.77 7.42 -10.82
C LEU A 66 -6.16 6.87 -11.12
N GLY A 67 -7.01 6.73 -10.11
CA GLY A 67 -8.40 6.31 -10.24
C GLY A 67 -9.22 7.25 -11.13
N ASN A 68 -9.10 8.56 -10.91
CA ASN A 68 -9.77 9.57 -11.73
C ASN A 68 -9.31 9.50 -13.19
N LEU A 69 -8.01 9.42 -13.45
CA LEU A 69 -7.47 9.30 -14.81
C LEU A 69 -7.99 8.04 -15.51
N ARG A 70 -7.92 6.88 -14.85
CA ARG A 70 -8.44 5.61 -15.39
C ARG A 70 -9.95 5.67 -15.66
N GLY A 71 -10.72 6.25 -14.73
CA GLY A 71 -12.16 6.42 -14.88
C GLY A 71 -12.51 7.30 -16.08
N THR A 72 -11.81 8.44 -16.24
CA THR A 72 -12.02 9.33 -17.39
C THR A 72 -11.65 8.66 -18.72
N ALA A 73 -10.52 7.95 -18.78
CA ALA A 73 -10.10 7.23 -19.97
C ALA A 73 -11.10 6.13 -20.35
N ALA A 74 -11.60 5.37 -19.37
CA ALA A 74 -12.61 4.33 -19.59
C ALA A 74 -13.95 4.90 -20.07
N ALA A 75 -14.39 6.03 -19.50
CA ALA A 75 -15.61 6.71 -19.92
C ALA A 75 -15.51 7.21 -21.37
N LEU A 76 -14.37 7.83 -21.73
CA LEU A 76 -14.10 8.25 -23.10
C LEU A 76 -14.07 7.05 -24.06
N LEU A 77 -13.36 5.98 -23.69
CA LEU A 77 -13.27 4.78 -24.51
C LEU A 77 -14.67 4.21 -24.81
N GLN A 78 -15.51 4.09 -23.78
CA GLN A 78 -16.89 3.61 -23.94
C GLN A 78 -17.72 4.52 -24.84
N TYR A 79 -17.67 5.83 -24.60
CA TYR A 79 -18.43 6.81 -25.39
C TYR A 79 -18.04 6.79 -26.87
N PHE A 80 -16.75 6.79 -27.17
CA PHE A 80 -16.25 6.78 -28.55
C PHE A 80 -16.49 5.43 -29.26
N THR A 81 -16.43 4.31 -28.53
CA THR A 81 -16.74 2.99 -29.10
C THR A 81 -18.21 2.93 -29.51
N GLN A 82 -19.10 3.52 -28.70
CA GLN A 82 -20.51 3.61 -29.02
C GLN A 82 -20.77 4.52 -30.24
N LEU A 83 -20.11 5.68 -30.32
CA LEU A 83 -20.19 6.55 -31.50
C LEU A 83 -19.71 5.86 -32.77
N GLN A 84 -18.62 5.08 -32.70
CA GLN A 84 -18.08 4.36 -33.86
C GLN A 84 -19.08 3.31 -34.38
N SER A 85 -19.80 2.65 -33.49
CA SER A 85 -20.84 1.70 -33.90
C SER A 85 -22.04 2.36 -34.61
N GLN A 86 -22.26 3.66 -34.38
CA GLN A 86 -23.37 4.42 -34.95
C GLN A 86 -22.97 5.21 -36.21
N ALA A 87 -21.68 5.52 -36.38
CA ALA A 87 -21.14 6.29 -37.50
C ALA A 87 -20.92 5.40 -38.74
N ALA A 88 -21.99 5.13 -39.49
CA ALA A 88 -21.93 4.33 -40.73
C ALA A 88 -22.07 5.15 -42.03
N ALA A 89 -22.27 6.48 -41.96
CA ALA A 89 -22.70 7.27 -43.11
C ALA A 89 -21.61 8.10 -43.80
N ASP A 90 -20.50 8.42 -43.13
CA ASP A 90 -19.46 9.32 -43.67
C ASP A 90 -18.04 8.78 -43.42
N VAL A 91 -17.31 8.51 -44.52
CA VAL A 91 -15.99 7.85 -44.51
C VAL A 91 -14.94 8.70 -43.81
N ASN A 92 -14.97 10.02 -43.98
CA ASN A 92 -13.98 10.92 -43.36
C ASN A 92 -14.18 11.07 -41.85
N VAL A 93 -15.44 11.00 -41.39
CA VAL A 93 -15.75 11.02 -39.96
C VAL A 93 -15.36 9.69 -39.32
N SER A 94 -15.61 8.57 -40.01
CA SER A 94 -15.23 7.23 -39.55
C SER A 94 -13.71 7.07 -39.40
N THR A 95 -12.89 7.65 -40.28
CA THR A 95 -11.42 7.55 -40.19
C THR A 95 -10.87 8.39 -39.05
N GLN A 96 -11.34 9.63 -38.88
CA GLN A 96 -10.93 10.47 -37.74
C GLN A 96 -11.32 9.86 -36.40
N LEU A 97 -12.55 9.34 -36.30
CA LEU A 97 -13.06 8.69 -35.08
C LEU A 97 -12.27 7.41 -34.74
N GLY A 98 -11.83 6.65 -35.76
CA GLY A 98 -10.96 5.50 -35.58
C GLY A 98 -9.58 5.86 -35.02
N ALA A 99 -8.99 6.95 -35.52
CA ALA A 99 -7.70 7.45 -35.02
C ALA A 99 -7.80 7.92 -33.56
N ASP A 100 -8.84 8.69 -33.22
CA ASP A 100 -9.08 9.16 -31.86
C ASP A 100 -9.31 7.99 -30.89
N LEU A 101 -10.05 6.96 -31.34
CA LEU A 101 -10.23 5.73 -30.56
C LEU A 101 -8.94 4.97 -30.31
N GLN A 102 -8.03 4.91 -31.29
CA GLN A 102 -6.75 4.26 -31.11
C GLN A 102 -5.88 5.00 -30.09
N GLU A 103 -5.91 6.33 -30.10
CA GLU A 103 -5.23 7.18 -29.12
C GLU A 103 -5.81 7.01 -27.70
N ILE A 104 -7.13 6.97 -27.56
CA ILE A 104 -7.78 6.71 -26.25
C ILE A 104 -7.42 5.31 -25.73
N LYS A 105 -7.36 4.30 -26.61
CA LYS A 105 -6.96 2.93 -26.23
C LYS A 105 -5.52 2.88 -25.73
N SER A 106 -4.58 3.54 -26.42
CA SER A 106 -3.18 3.56 -26.01
C SER A 106 -2.99 4.25 -24.66
N ILE A 107 -3.68 5.38 -24.42
CA ILE A 107 -3.65 6.08 -23.12
C ILE A 107 -4.28 5.21 -22.02
N THR A 108 -5.41 4.56 -22.30
CA THR A 108 -6.07 3.66 -21.33
C THR A 108 -5.16 2.51 -20.94
N GLN A 109 -4.49 1.90 -21.92
CA GLN A 109 -3.52 0.84 -21.66
C GLN A 109 -2.31 1.34 -20.86
N GLY A 110 -1.75 2.50 -21.23
CA GLY A 110 -0.64 3.10 -20.49
C GLY A 110 -0.99 3.41 -19.04
N LEU A 111 -2.21 3.90 -18.78
CA LEU A 111 -2.71 4.14 -17.43
C LEU A 111 -2.98 2.84 -16.67
N ALA A 112 -3.37 1.75 -17.34
CA ALA A 112 -3.60 0.45 -16.72
C ALA A 112 -2.29 -0.25 -16.32
N GLU A 113 -1.23 -0.08 -17.10
CA GLU A 113 0.10 -0.64 -16.83
C GLU A 113 0.81 0.03 -15.64
N LEU A 114 0.52 1.31 -15.37
CA LEU A 114 1.12 2.03 -14.24
C LEU A 114 0.77 1.38 -12.90
N GLN A 115 1.81 1.00 -12.14
CA GLN A 115 1.64 0.44 -10.81
C GLN A 115 1.82 1.48 -9.72
N PHE A 116 1.13 1.31 -8.58
CA PHE A 116 1.21 2.25 -7.46
C PHE A 116 2.66 2.48 -7.00
N ARG A 117 3.47 1.43 -6.94
CA ARG A 117 4.89 1.47 -6.57
C ARG A 117 5.77 2.33 -7.50
N GLU A 118 5.34 2.53 -8.75
CA GLU A 118 6.09 3.31 -9.74
C GLU A 118 5.76 4.81 -9.65
N VAL A 119 4.59 5.13 -9.11
CA VAL A 119 4.07 6.50 -9.02
C VAL A 119 4.25 7.07 -7.62
N ALA A 120 4.12 6.24 -6.59
CA ALA A 120 4.26 6.67 -5.21
C ALA A 120 5.65 7.27 -4.98
N PRO A 121 5.76 8.48 -4.39
CA PRO A 121 7.03 9.02 -3.95
C PRO A 121 7.70 8.03 -2.98
N ARG A 122 9.03 7.91 -3.08
CA ARG A 122 9.80 7.15 -2.09
C ARG A 122 9.59 7.78 -0.72
N ASP A 123 9.40 6.94 0.27
CA ASP A 123 9.09 7.38 1.63
C ASP A 123 10.27 8.15 2.22
N ALA A 124 10.14 9.48 2.29
CA ALA A 124 11.22 10.38 2.68
C ALA A 124 11.58 10.25 4.17
N GLU A 125 10.61 9.85 4.99
CA GLU A 125 10.76 9.62 6.42
C GLU A 125 11.53 8.32 6.69
N ALA A 126 11.27 7.26 5.93
CA ALA A 126 12.05 6.02 5.98
C ALA A 126 13.53 6.25 5.57
N ILE A 127 13.77 7.09 4.54
CA ILE A 127 15.13 7.46 4.11
C ILE A 127 15.85 8.32 5.17
N ALA A 128 15.13 9.24 5.83
CA ALA A 128 15.70 10.08 6.88
C ALA A 128 16.03 9.28 8.14
N HIS A 129 15.13 8.38 8.56
CA HIS A 129 15.34 7.51 9.72
C HIS A 129 16.52 6.54 9.52
N ALA A 130 16.68 5.96 8.32
CA ALA A 130 17.83 5.13 7.99
C ALA A 130 19.17 5.91 8.04
N ARG A 131 19.16 7.19 7.63
CA ARG A 131 20.33 8.07 7.69
C ARG A 131 20.71 8.47 9.12
N GLU A 132 19.75 8.65 10.01
CA GLU A 132 19.99 9.08 11.40
C GLU A 132 20.45 7.95 12.32
N HIS A 133 20.10 6.69 12.03
CA HIS A 133 20.45 5.54 12.89
C HIS A 133 21.77 4.84 12.55
N GLY A 134 22.50 5.25 11.50
CA GLY A 134 23.83 4.72 11.17
C GLY A 134 23.85 3.21 10.87
N ILE A 135 22.72 2.64 10.45
CA ILE A 135 22.62 1.25 10.02
C ILE A 135 22.98 1.22 8.54
N ASP A 136 24.29 1.15 8.25
CA ASP A 136 24.77 1.13 6.87
C ASP A 136 24.53 -0.21 6.15
N ASP A 137 24.19 -1.32 6.82
CA ASP A 137 24.19 -2.65 6.15
C ASP A 137 23.28 -3.75 6.77
N GLU A 138 22.25 -3.42 7.54
CA GLU A 138 21.15 -4.40 7.70
C GLU A 138 20.11 -4.09 6.64
N GLU A 139 20.19 -4.82 5.52
CA GLU A 139 19.16 -4.89 4.49
C GLU A 139 17.80 -5.06 5.18
N ASP A 140 17.13 -3.93 5.41
CA ASP A 140 15.82 -3.87 6.02
C ASP A 140 14.87 -4.74 5.20
N ALA A 141 13.95 -5.43 5.87
CA ALA A 141 12.96 -6.26 5.20
C ALA A 141 12.21 -5.46 4.13
N GLY A 142 12.05 -4.14 4.32
CA GLY A 142 11.53 -3.21 3.32
C GLY A 142 12.39 -3.10 2.05
N ASP A 143 13.72 -3.03 2.18
CA ASP A 143 14.66 -2.92 1.06
C ASP A 143 14.86 -4.26 0.33
N GLN A 144 14.86 -5.38 1.06
CA GLN A 144 14.81 -6.71 0.44
C GLN A 144 13.50 -6.93 -0.32
N LEU A 145 12.37 -6.45 0.21
CA LEU A 145 11.08 -6.54 -0.45
C LEU A 145 10.98 -5.59 -1.66
N ALA A 146 11.57 -4.39 -1.58
CA ALA A 146 11.68 -3.47 -2.71
C ALA A 146 12.60 -4.00 -3.82
N LYS A 147 13.70 -4.67 -3.45
CA LYS A 147 14.64 -5.33 -4.37
C LYS A 147 14.03 -6.59 -4.99
N ALA A 148 13.31 -7.39 -4.20
CA ALA A 148 12.57 -8.58 -4.64
C ALA A 148 11.37 -8.22 -5.54
N LEU A 149 10.71 -7.07 -5.32
CA LEU A 149 9.68 -6.55 -6.22
C LEU A 149 10.24 -5.89 -7.49
N GLY A 150 11.55 -5.86 -7.70
CA GLY A 150 12.17 -5.28 -8.88
C GLY A 150 12.47 -3.80 -8.69
N GLY A 151 13.69 -3.52 -8.23
CA GLY A 151 14.21 -2.16 -8.14
C GLY A 151 14.27 -1.49 -9.51
N MET A 152 13.29 -0.64 -9.84
CA MET A 152 13.38 0.26 -10.99
C MET A 152 12.49 1.51 -10.81
N LYS A 153 13.17 2.63 -10.49
CA LYS A 153 12.86 4.07 -10.68
C LYS A 153 11.40 4.57 -10.56
N THR A 154 11.05 4.99 -9.34
CA THR A 154 9.89 5.86 -9.03
C THR A 154 9.85 7.18 -9.81
N VAL A 155 11.00 7.69 -10.27
CA VAL A 155 11.10 8.91 -11.08
C VAL A 155 10.51 8.70 -12.48
N ASP A 156 10.73 7.52 -13.07
CA ASP A 156 10.27 7.22 -14.43
C ASP A 156 8.73 7.06 -14.46
N GLY A 157 8.14 6.48 -13.40
CA GLY A 157 6.69 6.30 -13.29
C GLY A 157 5.91 7.60 -13.08
N GLN A 158 6.45 8.55 -12.29
CA GLN A 158 5.82 9.87 -12.12
C GLN A 158 5.87 10.72 -13.39
N ILE A 159 6.97 10.64 -14.15
CA ILE A 159 7.09 11.29 -15.46
C ILE A 159 6.07 10.71 -16.43
N ARG A 160 5.99 9.37 -16.52
CA ARG A 160 5.03 8.68 -17.38
C ARG A 160 3.58 9.00 -17.01
N LEU A 161 3.26 9.09 -15.72
CA LEU A 161 1.94 9.52 -15.25
C LEU A 161 1.60 10.93 -15.71
N LYS A 162 2.57 11.86 -15.61
CA LYS A 162 2.39 13.23 -16.05
C LYS A 162 2.16 13.30 -17.56
N GLU A 163 2.96 12.60 -18.35
CA GLU A 163 2.81 12.52 -19.81
C GLU A 163 1.42 11.99 -20.19
N LEU A 164 0.99 10.87 -19.61
CA LEU A 164 -0.33 10.28 -19.89
C LEU A 164 -1.48 11.19 -19.45
N SER A 165 -1.33 11.88 -18.31
CA SER A 165 -2.28 12.87 -17.84
C SER A 165 -2.39 14.04 -18.83
N ASP A 166 -1.28 14.56 -19.30
CA ASP A 166 -1.22 15.69 -20.23
C ASP A 166 -1.79 15.29 -21.61
N SER A 167 -1.49 14.08 -22.09
CA SER A 167 -2.10 13.52 -23.31
C SER A 167 -3.62 13.37 -23.18
N LEU A 168 -4.12 12.89 -22.04
CA LEU A 168 -5.56 12.77 -21.80
C LEU A 168 -6.24 14.15 -21.75
N HIS A 169 -5.59 15.16 -21.16
CA HIS A 169 -6.09 16.54 -21.20
C HIS A 169 -6.10 17.13 -22.61
N ALA A 170 -5.05 16.88 -23.39
CA ALA A 170 -4.96 17.34 -24.77
C ALA A 170 -6.11 16.73 -25.61
N LEU A 171 -6.41 15.45 -25.41
CA LEU A 171 -7.57 14.81 -26.02
C LEU A 171 -8.90 15.42 -25.57
N LEU A 172 -9.12 15.58 -24.27
CA LEU A 172 -10.33 16.22 -23.75
C LEU A 172 -10.52 17.64 -24.32
N THR A 173 -9.41 18.36 -24.51
CA THR A 173 -9.38 19.69 -25.12
C THR A 173 -9.75 19.65 -26.60
N LYS A 174 -9.13 18.73 -27.37
CA LYS A 174 -9.44 18.49 -28.78
C LYS A 174 -10.92 18.17 -28.98
N LEU A 175 -11.52 17.47 -28.02
CA LEU A 175 -12.92 17.04 -28.05
C LEU A 175 -13.90 18.06 -27.46
N GLY A 176 -13.43 19.21 -26.95
CA GLY A 176 -14.27 20.27 -26.38
C GLY A 176 -14.90 19.92 -25.02
N LEU A 177 -14.42 18.88 -24.33
CA LEU A 177 -14.99 18.36 -23.08
C LEU A 177 -14.37 18.99 -21.81
N GLN A 178 -13.71 20.14 -21.95
CA GLN A 178 -12.89 20.76 -20.89
C GLN A 178 -13.65 21.10 -19.59
N GLN A 179 -14.96 21.37 -19.67
CA GLN A 179 -15.75 21.80 -18.50
C GLN A 179 -15.99 20.68 -17.46
N MET A 180 -15.63 19.43 -17.77
CA MET A 180 -15.83 18.28 -16.88
C MET A 180 -14.58 17.90 -16.06
N TYR A 181 -13.41 18.49 -16.35
CA TYR A 181 -12.11 18.08 -15.78
C TYR A 181 -11.53 19.08 -14.76
N ARG A 182 -12.34 19.86 -14.04
CA ARG A 182 -11.78 20.66 -12.93
C ARG A 182 -11.58 19.74 -11.72
N ILE A 183 -10.37 19.19 -11.56
CA ILE A 183 -9.95 18.53 -10.32
C ILE A 183 -10.07 19.57 -9.21
N PRO A 184 -10.89 19.35 -8.17
CA PRO A 184 -10.95 20.26 -7.04
C PRO A 184 -9.67 20.13 -6.22
N ASP A 185 -8.89 21.21 -6.14
CA ASP A 185 -7.81 21.35 -5.17
C ASP A 185 -8.43 21.39 -3.78
N LYS A 186 -8.32 20.29 -3.03
CA LYS A 186 -8.48 20.24 -1.58
C LYS A 186 -7.48 19.29 -0.98
#